data_AF-X1MGL7-F1
#
_entry.id   AF-X1MGL7-F1
#
_cell.length_a   1.000
_cell.length_b   1.000
_cell.length_c   1.000
_cell.angle_alpha   90.00
_cell.angle_beta   90.00
_cell.angle_gamma   90.00
#
_symmetry.space_group_name_H-M   'P 1'
#
loop_
_entity.id
_entity.type
_entity.pdbx_description
1 polymer ?
#
loop_
_entity_poly.entity_id
_entity_poly.type
_entity_poly.pdbx_seq_one_letter_code
_entity_poly.pdbx_strand_id
1 'polypeptide(L)'
;SIILGFTSLVRIQNVIFSVIFFPQIYKTVNHWRKEKNFPKFLKPLFCNTFIAILSFLIAFSPQLIAWWLQFGIPIPQAYNISDFNFFNPNFYEIWFGMHGLFIWHPLFILCVVGLIFFFTQKDLDKFDGIVLILAFIIQSYLWAIWRNPAAGCSFGMRGLIECIPMLVFGLTNMMLVGYQRDRKKTNIIFSIILMFFSLMNLYLFAFLGCPYGDATLRCDTYLQIEWFLNIDWEILKNTFIPTFPLGKCLILLGLGFFIIIASSFIYNFEHRKLQE
;
A
#
# COMPACT_ATOMS: atom_id res chain seq x y z
N SER A 1 -16.78 -2.42 7.29
CA SER A 1 -17.07 -1.01 7.64
C SER A 1 -16.39 -0.54 8.91
N ILE A 2 -16.37 -1.34 10.00
CA ILE A 2 -15.62 -0.98 11.23
C ILE A 2 -14.13 -0.73 10.94
N ILE A 3 -13.48 -1.66 10.23
CA ILE A 3 -12.07 -1.53 9.84
C ILE A 3 -11.85 -0.23 9.05
N LEU A 4 -12.75 0.10 8.11
CA LEU A 4 -12.68 1.34 7.34
C LEU A 4 -12.81 2.58 8.25
N GLY A 5 -13.65 2.53 9.28
CA GLY A 5 -13.75 3.60 10.27
C GLY A 5 -12.44 3.81 11.02
N PHE A 6 -11.82 2.72 11.50
CA PHE A 6 -10.53 2.77 12.17
C PHE A 6 -9.38 3.24 11.25
N THR A 7 -9.33 2.77 10.00
CA THR A 7 -8.30 3.26 9.06
C THR A 7 -8.50 4.73 8.73
N SER A 8 -9.75 5.20 8.70
CA SER A 8 -10.07 6.62 8.47
C SER A 8 -9.68 7.51 9.65
N LEU A 9 -9.64 6.99 10.89
CA LEU A 9 -9.09 7.72 12.04
C LEU A 9 -7.62 8.09 11.81
N VAL A 10 -6.83 7.16 11.25
CA VAL A 10 -5.40 7.37 10.99
C VAL A 10 -5.22 8.44 9.90
N ARG A 11 -5.98 8.33 8.80
CA ARG A 11 -6.07 9.36 7.76
C ARG A 11 -7.43 9.32 7.08
N ILE A 12 -8.09 10.48 6.99
CA ILE A 12 -9.41 10.63 6.35
C ILE A 12 -9.41 10.08 4.91
N GLN A 13 -8.29 10.26 4.18
CA GLN A 13 -8.13 9.76 2.81
C GLN A 13 -8.36 8.26 2.66
N ASN A 14 -8.18 7.47 3.73
CA ASN A 14 -8.39 6.02 3.71
C ASN A 14 -9.86 5.63 3.48
N VAL A 15 -10.80 6.57 3.60
CA VAL A 15 -12.19 6.36 3.21
C VAL A 15 -12.33 5.97 1.74
N ILE A 16 -11.38 6.33 0.87
CA ILE A 16 -11.36 5.94 -0.55
C ILE A 16 -11.29 4.43 -0.72
N PHE A 17 -10.68 3.69 0.22
CA PHE A 17 -10.66 2.23 0.15
C PHE A 17 -12.03 1.59 0.36
N SER A 18 -13.08 2.36 0.67
CA SER A 18 -14.47 1.90 0.58
C SER A 18 -14.86 1.41 -0.81
N VAL A 19 -14.17 1.86 -1.88
CA VAL A 19 -14.38 1.39 -3.26
C VAL A 19 -14.20 -0.13 -3.37
N ILE A 20 -13.40 -0.76 -2.49
CA ILE A 20 -13.20 -2.22 -2.43
C ILE A 20 -14.50 -2.98 -2.12
N PHE A 21 -15.53 -2.34 -1.55
CA PHE A 21 -16.83 -2.97 -1.33
C PHE A 21 -17.68 -3.05 -2.60
N PHE A 22 -17.40 -2.27 -3.65
CA PHE A 22 -18.22 -2.25 -4.87
C PHE A 22 -18.31 -3.58 -5.60
N PRO A 23 -17.24 -4.38 -5.77
CA PRO A 23 -17.36 -5.69 -6.41
C PRO A 23 -18.29 -6.64 -5.66
N GLN A 24 -18.24 -6.63 -4.33
CA GLN A 24 -19.12 -7.45 -3.51
C GLN A 24 -20.58 -7.02 -3.66
N ILE A 25 -20.84 -5.70 -3.63
CA ILE A 25 -22.18 -5.15 -3.84
C ILE A 25 -22.67 -5.50 -5.26
N TYR A 26 -21.85 -5.30 -6.29
CA TYR A 26 -22.18 -5.59 -7.69
C TYR A 26 -22.50 -7.07 -7.92
N LYS A 27 -21.64 -7.98 -7.44
CA LYS A 27 -21.85 -9.44 -7.53
C LYS A 27 -23.16 -9.85 -6.85
N THR A 28 -23.40 -9.31 -5.65
CA THR A 28 -24.63 -9.55 -4.90
C THR A 28 -25.84 -9.07 -5.70
N VAL A 29 -25.89 -7.80 -6.11
CA VAL A 29 -27.01 -7.23 -6.88
C VAL A 29 -27.28 -8.02 -8.17
N ASN A 30 -26.25 -8.41 -8.90
CA ASN A 30 -26.40 -9.19 -10.13
C ASN A 30 -26.93 -10.60 -9.91
N HIS A 31 -26.49 -11.28 -8.86
CA HIS A 31 -27.01 -12.60 -8.49
C HIS A 31 -28.51 -12.53 -8.22
N TRP A 32 -28.95 -11.60 -7.37
CA TRP A 32 -30.36 -11.45 -7.00
C TRP A 32 -31.24 -10.91 -8.13
N ARG A 33 -30.69 -10.08 -9.04
CA ARG A 33 -31.40 -9.66 -10.26
C ARG A 33 -31.78 -10.84 -11.14
N LYS A 34 -30.94 -11.88 -11.19
CA LYS A 34 -31.23 -13.11 -11.96
C LYS A 34 -32.33 -13.96 -11.32
N GLU A 35 -32.45 -13.94 -9.98
CA GLU A 35 -33.45 -14.73 -9.25
C GLU A 35 -34.88 -14.15 -9.25
N LYS A 36 -35.15 -13.04 -9.95
CA LYS A 36 -36.47 -12.36 -10.06
C LYS A 36 -37.13 -11.96 -8.72
N ASN A 37 -36.43 -12.08 -7.58
CA ASN A 37 -36.91 -11.72 -6.23
C ASN A 37 -36.42 -10.34 -5.73
N PHE A 38 -36.18 -9.40 -6.66
CA PHE A 38 -35.58 -8.09 -6.38
C PHE A 38 -36.22 -7.26 -5.25
N PRO A 39 -37.56 -7.15 -5.10
CA PRO A 39 -38.14 -6.34 -4.03
C PRO A 39 -37.91 -6.90 -2.62
N LYS A 40 -37.74 -8.21 -2.47
CA LYS A 40 -37.38 -8.83 -1.17
C LYS A 40 -35.92 -8.57 -0.78
N PHE A 41 -35.08 -8.17 -1.73
CA PHE A 41 -33.66 -7.92 -1.56
C PHE A 41 -33.33 -6.48 -1.11
N LEU A 42 -34.19 -5.50 -1.41
CA LEU A 42 -33.95 -4.11 -1.02
C LEU A 42 -33.86 -3.94 0.50
N LYS A 43 -34.68 -4.68 1.26
CA LYS A 43 -34.69 -4.63 2.72
C LYS A 43 -33.34 -5.07 3.35
N PRO A 44 -32.81 -6.28 3.09
CA PRO A 44 -31.53 -6.69 3.66
C PRO A 44 -30.36 -5.85 3.15
N LEU A 45 -30.35 -5.43 1.87
CA LEU A 45 -29.31 -4.53 1.36
C LEU A 45 -29.30 -3.20 2.13
N PHE A 46 -30.48 -2.60 2.34
CA PHE A 46 -30.63 -1.36 3.10
C PHE A 46 -30.22 -1.55 4.56
N CYS A 47 -30.70 -2.61 5.22
CA CYS A 47 -30.30 -2.94 6.60
C CYS A 47 -28.79 -3.13 6.73
N ASN A 48 -28.16 -3.89 5.83
CA ASN A 48 -26.72 -4.14 5.87
C ASN A 48 -25.92 -2.87 5.59
N THR A 49 -26.36 -2.05 4.65
CA THR A 49 -25.74 -0.76 4.34
C THR A 49 -25.87 0.20 5.52
N PHE A 50 -27.04 0.25 6.15
CA PHE A 50 -27.28 1.04 7.35
C PHE A 50 -26.39 0.59 8.52
N ILE A 51 -26.32 -0.71 8.79
CA ILE A 51 -25.43 -1.29 9.81
C ILE A 51 -23.97 -0.97 9.48
N ALA A 52 -23.57 -1.04 8.21
CA ALA A 52 -22.24 -0.69 7.76
C ALA A 52 -21.90 0.79 8.02
N ILE A 53 -22.80 1.71 7.68
CA ILE A 53 -22.63 3.16 7.93
C ILE A 53 -22.56 3.42 9.43
N LEU A 54 -23.49 2.86 10.22
CA LEU A 54 -23.51 3.02 11.66
C LEU A 54 -22.21 2.50 12.30
N SER A 55 -21.75 1.33 11.86
CA SER A 55 -20.49 0.72 12.29
C SER A 55 -19.27 1.60 11.95
N PHE A 56 -19.27 2.23 10.78
CA PHE A 56 -18.23 3.18 10.38
C PHE A 56 -18.25 4.42 11.26
N LEU A 57 -19.44 5.02 11.47
CA LEU A 57 -19.59 6.24 12.29
C LEU A 57 -19.21 5.99 13.75
N ILE A 58 -19.59 4.84 14.32
CA ILE A 58 -19.18 4.46 15.68
C ILE A 58 -17.66 4.37 15.75
N ALA A 59 -17.01 3.68 14.81
CA ALA A 59 -15.55 3.54 14.79
C ALA A 59 -14.82 4.86 14.52
N PHE A 60 -15.40 5.76 13.72
CA PHE A 60 -14.82 7.07 13.39
C PHE A 60 -15.15 8.16 14.44
N SER A 61 -16.12 7.93 15.32
CA SER A 61 -16.58 8.91 16.31
C SER A 61 -15.50 9.45 17.25
N PRO A 62 -14.47 8.69 17.69
CA PRO A 62 -13.41 9.26 18.51
C PRO A 62 -12.69 10.43 17.85
N GLN A 63 -12.51 10.39 16.51
CA GLN A 63 -11.91 11.51 15.77
C GLN A 63 -12.80 12.74 15.74
N LEU A 64 -14.11 12.56 15.52
CA LEU A 64 -15.08 13.66 15.50
C LEU A 64 -15.16 14.35 16.87
N ILE A 65 -15.15 13.58 17.95
CA ILE A 65 -15.14 14.09 19.33
C ILE A 65 -13.83 14.83 19.59
N ALA A 66 -12.69 14.26 19.21
CA ALA A 66 -11.38 14.91 19.38
C ALA A 66 -11.32 16.26 18.65
N TRP A 67 -11.81 16.34 17.41
CA TRP A 67 -11.86 17.59 16.67
C TRP A 67 -12.82 18.60 17.26
N TRP A 68 -14.00 18.17 17.72
CA TRP A 68 -14.94 19.06 18.39
C TRP A 68 -14.35 19.65 19.67
N LEU A 69 -13.65 18.84 20.47
CA LEU A 69 -12.98 19.32 21.70
C LEU A 69 -11.81 20.27 21.41
N GLN A 70 -11.05 20.04 20.33
CA GLN A 70 -9.85 20.84 20.01
C GLN A 70 -10.18 22.13 19.25
N PHE A 71 -11.10 22.06 18.29
CA PHE A 71 -11.37 23.14 17.33
C PHE A 71 -12.78 23.73 17.44
N GLY A 72 -13.65 23.14 18.28
CA GLY A 72 -15.06 23.54 18.39
C GLY A 72 -15.93 23.10 17.21
N ILE A 73 -15.35 22.44 16.20
CA ILE A 73 -16.02 22.01 14.97
C ILE A 73 -15.68 20.55 14.65
N PRO A 74 -16.64 19.74 14.16
CA PRO A 74 -16.44 18.31 13.95
C PRO A 74 -15.61 17.97 12.72
N ILE A 75 -15.35 18.91 11.80
CA ILE A 75 -14.52 18.69 10.60
C ILE A 75 -13.69 19.97 10.38
N PRO A 76 -12.54 20.11 11.05
CA PRO A 76 -11.68 21.26 10.88
C PRO A 76 -11.00 21.23 9.51
N GLN A 77 -10.85 22.40 8.90
CA GLN A 77 -10.13 22.54 7.64
C GLN A 77 -8.62 22.51 7.92
N ALA A 78 -7.94 21.42 7.51
CA ALA A 78 -6.50 21.26 7.72
C ALA A 78 -5.64 21.95 6.66
N TYR A 79 -6.19 22.24 5.47
CA TYR A 79 -5.47 22.77 4.32
C TYR A 79 -6.27 23.83 3.60
N ASN A 80 -5.59 24.79 2.96
CA ASN A 80 -6.27 25.79 2.15
C ASN A 80 -6.62 25.20 0.78
N ILE A 81 -7.75 25.61 0.22
CA ILE A 81 -8.17 25.17 -1.13
C ILE A 81 -7.12 25.58 -2.18
N SER A 82 -6.41 26.70 -1.96
CA SER A 82 -5.31 27.19 -2.80
C SER A 82 -4.10 26.25 -2.86
N ASP A 83 -4.00 25.29 -1.94
CA ASP A 83 -2.91 24.30 -1.93
C ASP A 83 -3.19 23.16 -2.92
N PHE A 84 -4.37 23.13 -3.56
CA PHE A 84 -4.79 22.07 -4.46
C PHE A 84 -5.00 22.55 -5.90
N ASN A 85 -4.26 21.95 -6.83
CA ASN A 85 -4.39 22.11 -8.27
C ASN A 85 -5.28 20.99 -8.84
N PHE A 86 -6.60 21.06 -8.59
CA PHE A 86 -7.55 20.04 -9.01
C PHE A 86 -7.50 19.70 -10.51
N PHE A 87 -7.25 20.70 -11.36
CA PHE A 87 -7.26 20.52 -12.82
C PHE A 87 -5.88 20.25 -13.42
N ASN A 88 -4.81 20.29 -12.62
CA ASN A 88 -3.45 20.03 -13.09
C ASN A 88 -2.69 19.11 -12.11
N PRO A 89 -3.11 17.83 -11.98
CA PRO A 89 -2.47 16.86 -11.10
C PRO A 89 -1.08 16.48 -11.60
N ASN A 90 -0.06 16.58 -10.73
CA ASN A 90 1.31 16.20 -11.07
C ASN A 90 1.60 14.73 -10.71
N PHE A 91 1.12 13.79 -11.53
CA PHE A 91 1.39 12.35 -11.34
C PHE A 91 2.87 11.99 -11.48
N TYR A 92 3.61 12.74 -12.31
CA TYR A 92 5.04 12.48 -12.53
C TYR A 92 5.81 12.63 -11.23
N GLU A 93 5.61 13.73 -10.52
CA GLU A 93 6.27 13.96 -9.23
C GLU A 93 5.96 12.84 -8.23
N ILE A 94 4.75 12.28 -8.31
CA ILE A 94 4.32 11.26 -7.35
C ILE A 94 4.89 9.89 -7.61
N TRP A 95 5.00 9.52 -8.88
CA TRP A 95 5.45 8.20 -9.26
C TRP A 95 6.97 8.17 -9.48
N PHE A 96 7.54 9.25 -10.00
CA PHE A 96 8.92 9.34 -10.48
C PHE A 96 9.64 10.63 -10.09
N GLY A 97 9.05 11.48 -9.23
CA GLY A 97 9.75 12.65 -8.68
C GLY A 97 10.80 12.26 -7.66
N MET A 98 11.43 13.24 -7.02
CA MET A 98 12.52 12.97 -6.07
C MET A 98 12.06 12.09 -4.91
N HIS A 99 10.82 12.24 -4.46
CA HIS A 99 10.17 11.40 -3.44
C HIS A 99 9.18 10.40 -4.07
N GLY A 100 9.33 10.14 -5.36
CA GLY A 100 8.41 9.33 -6.15
C GLY A 100 8.34 7.89 -5.68
N LEU A 101 7.14 7.32 -5.74
CA LEU A 101 6.84 5.96 -5.30
C LEU A 101 7.75 4.92 -5.93
N PHE A 102 7.95 4.97 -7.25
CA PHE A 102 8.68 3.94 -7.99
C PHE A 102 10.19 4.13 -7.97
N ILE A 103 10.68 5.34 -7.66
CA ILE A 103 12.12 5.57 -7.47
C ILE A 103 12.59 4.96 -6.15
N TRP A 104 11.86 5.22 -5.07
CA TRP A 104 12.21 4.69 -3.75
C TRP A 104 11.79 3.24 -3.56
N HIS A 105 10.71 2.82 -4.21
CA HIS A 105 10.19 1.46 -4.12
C HIS A 105 9.92 0.88 -5.51
N PRO A 106 10.98 0.53 -6.28
CA PRO A 106 10.83 -0.05 -7.63
C PRO A 106 9.96 -1.32 -7.65
N LEU A 107 9.88 -2.03 -6.51
CA LEU A 107 9.02 -3.19 -6.35
C LEU A 107 7.55 -2.89 -6.64
N PHE A 108 7.07 -1.67 -6.36
CA PHE A 108 5.68 -1.32 -6.63
C PHE A 108 5.33 -1.24 -8.11
N ILE A 109 6.33 -1.12 -9.01
CA ILE A 109 6.09 -1.30 -10.45
C ILE A 109 5.56 -2.71 -10.71
N LEU A 110 6.18 -3.73 -10.09
CA LEU A 110 5.75 -5.13 -10.24
C LEU A 110 4.36 -5.36 -9.65
N CYS A 111 4.05 -4.70 -8.54
CA CYS A 111 2.70 -4.72 -7.96
C CYS A 111 1.65 -4.16 -8.94
N VAL A 112 1.92 -2.99 -9.54
CA VAL A 112 0.99 -2.36 -10.50
C VAL A 112 0.84 -3.20 -11.77
N VAL A 113 1.94 -3.74 -12.31
CA VAL A 113 1.90 -4.67 -13.46
C VAL A 113 1.10 -5.93 -13.11
N GLY A 114 1.27 -6.44 -11.89
CA GLY A 114 0.51 -7.57 -11.39
C GLY A 114 -0.99 -7.29 -11.27
N LEU A 115 -1.40 -6.06 -10.94
CA LEU A 115 -2.81 -5.66 -11.00
C LEU A 115 -3.35 -5.71 -12.44
N ILE A 116 -2.56 -5.31 -13.45
CA ILE A 116 -2.96 -5.40 -14.87
C ILE A 116 -3.15 -6.87 -15.28
N PHE A 117 -2.41 -7.81 -14.70
CA PHE A 117 -2.58 -9.24 -15.01
C PHE A 117 -3.90 -9.84 -14.52
N PHE A 118 -4.70 -9.16 -13.68
CA PHE A 118 -6.08 -9.60 -13.38
C PHE A 118 -6.90 -9.80 -14.66
N PHE A 119 -6.64 -8.98 -15.69
CA PHE A 119 -7.37 -9.05 -16.96
C PHE A 119 -6.98 -10.25 -17.83
N THR A 120 -5.85 -10.90 -17.53
CA THR A 120 -5.33 -12.05 -18.29
C THR A 120 -5.70 -13.39 -17.66
N GLN A 121 -6.09 -13.40 -16.38
CA GLN A 121 -6.47 -14.62 -15.70
C GLN A 121 -7.94 -14.95 -15.94
N LYS A 122 -8.24 -16.24 -16.17
CA LYS A 122 -9.61 -16.69 -16.42
C LYS A 122 -10.43 -16.82 -15.14
N ASP A 123 -9.78 -17.16 -14.04
CA ASP A 123 -10.45 -17.50 -12.77
C ASP A 123 -10.65 -16.30 -11.85
N LEU A 124 -10.05 -15.15 -12.19
CA LEU A 124 -10.19 -13.91 -11.42
C LEU A 124 -11.27 -13.00 -12.02
N ASP A 125 -12.01 -12.33 -11.14
CA ASP A 125 -12.97 -11.33 -11.59
C ASP A 125 -12.24 -10.05 -12.03
N LYS A 126 -12.42 -9.70 -13.30
CA LYS A 126 -11.86 -8.48 -13.90
C LYS A 126 -12.35 -7.21 -13.19
N PHE A 127 -13.55 -7.25 -12.61
CA PHE A 127 -14.11 -6.11 -11.88
C PHE A 127 -13.35 -5.84 -10.57
N ASP A 128 -12.85 -6.89 -9.90
CA ASP A 128 -11.98 -6.73 -8.73
C ASP A 128 -10.69 -5.98 -9.14
N GLY A 129 -10.07 -6.38 -10.26
CA GLY A 129 -8.88 -5.70 -10.81
C GLY A 129 -9.14 -4.23 -11.16
N ILE A 130 -10.28 -3.90 -11.79
CA ILE A 130 -10.68 -2.52 -12.09
C ILE A 130 -10.76 -1.70 -10.80
N VAL A 131 -11.41 -2.24 -9.76
CA VAL A 131 -11.59 -1.53 -8.49
C VAL A 131 -10.27 -1.26 -7.78
N LEU A 132 -9.34 -2.23 -7.76
CA LEU A 132 -8.02 -2.04 -7.16
C LEU A 132 -7.20 -0.99 -7.92
N ILE A 133 -7.23 -1.02 -9.26
CA ILE A 133 -6.54 0.01 -10.07
C ILE A 133 -7.18 1.39 -9.85
N LEU A 134 -8.50 1.48 -9.87
CA LEU A 134 -9.19 2.75 -9.62
C LEU A 134 -8.87 3.32 -8.25
N ALA A 135 -8.85 2.50 -7.19
CA ALA A 135 -8.47 2.95 -5.87
C ALA A 135 -7.01 3.47 -5.84
N PHE A 136 -6.08 2.82 -6.54
CA PHE A 136 -4.70 3.31 -6.67
C PHE A 136 -4.61 4.65 -7.41
N ILE A 137 -5.35 4.79 -8.51
CA ILE A 137 -5.36 6.01 -9.32
C ILE A 137 -6.02 7.16 -8.57
N ILE A 138 -7.15 6.92 -7.87
CA ILE A 138 -7.82 7.94 -7.05
C ILE A 138 -6.90 8.41 -5.93
N GLN A 139 -6.23 7.49 -5.24
CA GLN A 139 -5.28 7.85 -4.20
C GLN A 139 -4.08 8.63 -4.77
N SER A 140 -3.53 8.19 -5.91
CA SER A 140 -2.48 8.92 -6.62
C SER A 140 -2.95 10.32 -7.03
N TYR A 141 -4.18 10.46 -7.50
CA TYR A 141 -4.77 11.72 -7.91
C TYR A 141 -4.90 12.69 -6.74
N LEU A 142 -5.41 12.24 -5.58
CA LEU A 142 -5.53 13.10 -4.40
C LEU A 142 -4.20 13.72 -3.96
N TRP A 143 -3.14 12.94 -4.07
CA TRP A 143 -1.80 13.45 -3.80
C TRP A 143 -1.31 14.33 -4.95
N ALA A 144 -1.64 13.99 -6.20
CA ALA A 144 -1.14 14.69 -7.40
C ALA A 144 -1.67 16.10 -7.51
N ILE A 145 -2.89 16.33 -7.03
CA ILE A 145 -3.47 17.66 -6.96
C ILE A 145 -2.86 18.51 -5.84
N TRP A 146 -2.17 17.92 -4.85
CA TRP A 146 -1.57 18.70 -3.78
C TRP A 146 -0.29 19.40 -4.25
N ARG A 147 -0.14 20.69 -3.94
CA ARG A 147 0.99 21.53 -4.38
C ARG A 147 2.35 21.04 -3.86
N ASN A 148 2.37 20.36 -2.71
CA ASN A 148 3.59 19.75 -2.16
C ASN A 148 3.38 18.25 -1.91
N PRO A 149 3.42 17.42 -2.97
CA PRO A 149 3.12 16.00 -2.88
C PRO A 149 4.15 15.22 -2.06
N ALA A 150 5.37 15.74 -1.90
CA ALA A 150 6.42 15.12 -1.10
C ALA A 150 6.14 15.13 0.42
N ALA A 151 5.18 15.96 0.89
CA ALA A 151 4.85 16.08 2.33
C ALA A 151 6.05 16.33 3.26
N GLY A 152 7.06 17.09 2.78
CA GLY A 152 8.26 17.44 3.54
C GLY A 152 9.40 16.43 3.36
N CYS A 153 10.21 16.21 4.40
CA CYS A 153 11.35 15.28 4.36
C CYS A 153 10.90 13.82 4.55
N SER A 154 10.21 13.20 3.57
CA SER A 154 9.85 11.78 3.64
C SER A 154 10.69 10.90 2.72
N PHE A 155 11.02 9.69 3.19
CA PHE A 155 11.53 8.62 2.32
C PHE A 155 10.41 8.10 1.44
N GLY A 156 10.53 8.30 0.13
CA GLY A 156 9.51 7.94 -0.85
C GLY A 156 8.18 8.67 -0.64
N MET A 157 7.15 8.14 -1.30
CA MET A 157 5.84 8.76 -1.36
C MET A 157 4.96 8.32 -0.18
N ARG A 158 5.11 9.00 0.97
CA ARG A 158 4.37 8.69 2.22
C ARG A 158 2.84 8.70 2.05
N GLY A 159 2.34 9.45 1.07
CA GLY A 159 0.91 9.55 0.78
C GLY A 159 0.26 8.30 0.17
N LEU A 160 1.10 7.40 -0.38
CA LEU A 160 0.67 6.17 -1.03
C LEU A 160 0.97 4.92 -0.21
N ILE A 161 1.44 5.07 1.04
CA ILE A 161 1.75 3.93 1.91
C ILE A 161 0.48 3.09 2.21
N GLU A 162 -0.69 3.71 2.21
CA GLU A 162 -1.96 3.00 2.43
C GLU A 162 -2.41 2.19 1.22
N CYS A 163 -1.80 2.42 0.05
CA CYS A 163 -2.03 1.55 -1.12
C CYS A 163 -1.28 0.22 -1.01
N ILE A 164 -0.36 0.04 -0.06
CA ILE A 164 0.47 -1.18 0.03
C ILE A 164 -0.38 -2.46 0.11
N PRO A 165 -1.38 -2.61 1.01
CA PRO A 165 -2.17 -3.84 1.09
C PRO A 165 -2.86 -4.19 -0.23
N MET A 166 -3.29 -3.17 -0.96
CA MET A 166 -3.94 -3.31 -2.26
C MET A 166 -2.95 -3.70 -3.36
N LEU A 167 -1.78 -3.04 -3.40
CA LEU A 167 -0.71 -3.34 -4.35
C LEU A 167 -0.15 -4.77 -4.17
N VAL A 168 -0.15 -5.28 -2.93
CA VAL A 168 0.24 -6.67 -2.65
C VAL A 168 -0.65 -7.69 -3.38
N PHE A 169 -1.95 -7.41 -3.63
CA PHE A 169 -2.77 -8.29 -4.46
C PHE A 169 -2.24 -8.40 -5.89
N GLY A 170 -1.73 -7.30 -6.45
CA GLY A 170 -1.08 -7.32 -7.76
C GLY A 170 0.18 -8.18 -7.74
N LEU A 171 1.02 -8.02 -6.72
CA LEU A 171 2.22 -8.84 -6.54
C LEU A 171 1.89 -10.34 -6.47
N THR A 172 0.91 -10.71 -5.63
CA THR A 172 0.43 -12.09 -5.49
C THR A 172 -0.09 -12.62 -6.82
N ASN A 173 -0.83 -11.80 -7.56
CA ASN A 173 -1.35 -12.15 -8.86
C ASN A 173 -0.23 -12.46 -9.87
N MET A 174 0.83 -11.64 -9.87
CA MET A 174 2.01 -11.86 -10.72
C MET A 174 2.73 -13.18 -10.37
N MET A 175 2.87 -13.49 -9.08
CA MET A 175 3.46 -14.76 -8.64
C MET A 175 2.60 -15.96 -9.01
N LEU A 176 1.27 -15.82 -8.93
CA LEU A 176 0.33 -16.87 -9.30
C LEU A 176 0.43 -17.22 -10.79
N VAL A 177 0.54 -16.23 -11.68
CA VAL A 177 0.77 -16.46 -13.12
C VAL A 177 2.06 -17.24 -13.35
N GLY A 178 3.14 -16.88 -12.65
CA GLY A 178 4.42 -17.57 -12.75
C GLY A 178 4.34 -19.03 -12.30
N TYR A 179 3.60 -19.27 -11.21
CA TYR A 179 3.37 -20.61 -10.67
C TYR A 179 2.52 -21.50 -11.59
N GLN A 180 1.37 -21.01 -12.06
CA GLN A 180 0.46 -21.76 -12.93
C GLN A 180 1.10 -22.18 -14.26
N ARG A 181 2.11 -21.46 -14.74
CA ARG A 181 2.86 -21.76 -15.97
C ARG A 181 4.07 -22.68 -15.76
N ASP A 182 4.17 -23.31 -14.59
CA ASP A 182 5.28 -24.14 -14.11
C ASP A 182 6.66 -23.49 -14.30
N ARG A 183 6.71 -22.15 -14.21
CA ARG A 183 7.95 -21.39 -14.35
C ARG A 183 8.64 -21.24 -13.00
N LYS A 184 8.97 -22.37 -12.36
CA LYS A 184 9.65 -22.41 -11.04
C LYS A 184 10.88 -21.51 -10.98
N LYS A 185 11.66 -21.45 -12.07
CA LYS A 185 12.81 -20.54 -12.21
C LYS A 185 12.41 -19.06 -12.09
N THR A 186 11.31 -18.66 -12.72
CA THR A 186 10.80 -17.29 -12.66
C THR A 186 10.34 -16.92 -11.25
N ASN A 187 9.68 -17.84 -10.53
CA ASN A 187 9.27 -17.59 -9.14
C ASN A 187 10.48 -17.49 -8.20
N ILE A 188 11.51 -18.32 -8.37
CA ILE A 188 12.74 -18.21 -7.58
C ILE A 188 13.43 -16.87 -7.84
N ILE A 189 13.59 -16.49 -9.11
CA ILE A 189 14.17 -15.18 -9.49
C ILE A 189 13.35 -14.05 -8.86
N PHE A 190 12.02 -14.12 -8.92
CA PHE A 190 11.13 -13.12 -8.34
C PHE A 190 11.26 -13.03 -6.82
N SER A 191 11.31 -14.15 -6.11
CA SER A 191 11.53 -14.20 -4.66
C SER A 191 12.90 -13.64 -4.27
N ILE A 192 13.95 -13.88 -5.07
CA ILE A 192 15.28 -13.29 -4.86
C ILE A 192 15.21 -11.77 -5.04
N ILE A 193 14.53 -11.27 -6.09
CA ILE A 193 14.34 -9.83 -6.32
C ILE A 193 13.58 -9.19 -5.14
N LEU A 194 12.52 -9.83 -4.66
CA LEU A 194 11.77 -9.39 -3.49
C LEU A 194 12.64 -9.30 -2.23
N MET A 195 13.43 -10.34 -1.98
CA MET A 195 14.35 -10.38 -0.84
C MET A 195 15.39 -9.26 -0.95
N PHE A 196 15.97 -9.06 -2.13
CA PHE A 196 16.93 -7.98 -2.38
C PHE A 196 16.32 -6.60 -2.09
N PHE A 197 15.14 -6.28 -2.64
CA PHE A 197 14.50 -4.99 -2.37
C PHE A 197 14.06 -4.82 -0.91
N SER A 198 13.68 -5.91 -0.23
CA SER A 198 13.35 -5.86 1.20
C SER A 198 14.58 -5.55 2.05
N LEU A 199 15.73 -6.17 1.72
CA LEU A 199 17.01 -5.88 2.36
C LEU A 199 17.48 -4.46 2.06
N MET A 200 17.32 -3.99 0.83
CA MET A 200 17.64 -2.62 0.44
C MET A 200 16.80 -1.61 1.24
N ASN A 201 15.50 -1.82 1.38
CA ASN A 201 14.64 -0.96 2.20
C ASN A 201 15.04 -0.98 3.68
N LEU A 202 15.39 -2.16 4.23
CA LEU A 202 15.87 -2.27 5.61
C LEU A 202 17.20 -1.52 5.81
N TYR A 203 18.11 -1.61 4.84
CA TYR A 203 19.36 -0.88 4.81
C TYR A 203 19.12 0.64 4.76
N LEU A 204 18.30 1.11 3.83
CA LEU A 204 17.95 2.54 3.72
C LEU A 204 17.33 3.05 5.02
N PHE A 205 16.44 2.27 5.64
CA PHE A 205 15.86 2.63 6.94
C PHE A 205 16.91 2.71 8.06
N ALA A 206 17.85 1.77 8.11
CA ALA A 206 18.89 1.73 9.13
C ALA A 206 19.96 2.84 8.97
N PHE A 207 20.28 3.23 7.74
CA PHE A 207 21.36 4.18 7.43
C PHE A 207 20.88 5.61 7.21
N LEU A 208 19.74 5.80 6.54
CA LEU A 208 19.18 7.12 6.28
C LEU A 208 18.14 7.53 7.32
N GLY A 209 17.74 6.63 8.23
CA GLY A 209 16.89 6.97 9.36
C GLY A 209 17.48 8.16 10.10
N CYS A 210 16.90 9.34 9.86
CA CYS A 210 17.40 10.61 10.37
C CYS A 210 17.61 10.46 11.88
N PRO A 211 18.85 10.55 12.39
CA PRO A 211 19.05 10.55 13.83
C PRO A 211 18.28 11.76 14.34
N TYR A 212 17.26 11.47 15.15
CA TYR A 212 16.23 12.39 15.65
C TYR A 212 16.75 13.61 16.46
N GLY A 213 18.05 13.97 16.34
CA GLY A 213 18.74 14.97 17.14
C GLY A 213 18.95 16.34 16.50
N ASP A 214 19.01 16.47 15.16
CA ASP A 214 19.31 17.77 14.51
C ASP A 214 18.35 18.06 13.35
N ALA A 215 17.13 18.47 13.66
CA ALA A 215 16.12 18.89 12.69
C ALA A 215 16.46 20.20 11.94
N THR A 216 17.61 20.82 12.23
CA THR A 216 18.02 22.12 11.68
C THR A 216 19.09 22.03 10.59
N LEU A 217 19.74 20.87 10.38
CA LEU A 217 20.86 20.75 9.44
C LEU A 217 20.64 19.58 8.47
N ARG A 218 20.29 19.95 7.23
CA ARG A 218 20.35 19.15 5.98
C ARG A 218 19.29 18.05 5.81
N CYS A 219 18.05 18.48 5.56
CA CYS A 219 17.14 17.74 4.67
C CYS A 219 17.42 18.06 3.17
N ASP A 220 18.67 18.36 2.80
CA ASP A 220 19.01 18.49 1.38
C ASP A 220 19.24 17.08 0.83
N THR A 221 18.16 16.47 0.35
CA THR A 221 18.14 15.13 -0.28
C THR A 221 19.16 15.02 -1.42
N TYR A 222 19.62 16.14 -1.98
CA TYR A 222 20.73 16.21 -2.95
C TYR A 222 22.03 15.60 -2.43
N LEU A 223 22.40 15.83 -1.16
CA LEU A 223 23.62 15.26 -0.57
C LEU A 223 23.50 13.74 -0.37
N GLN A 224 22.29 13.19 -0.21
CA GLN A 224 22.08 11.76 0.06
C GLN A 224 22.22 10.91 -1.20
N ILE A 225 21.76 11.40 -2.36
CA ILE A 225 21.91 10.70 -3.64
C ILE A 225 23.34 10.86 -4.18
N GLU A 226 23.95 12.05 -4.04
CA GLU A 226 25.38 12.21 -4.36
C GLU A 226 26.28 11.35 -3.47
N TRP A 227 25.99 11.21 -2.17
CA TRP A 227 26.68 10.24 -1.30
C TRP A 227 26.53 8.79 -1.77
N PHE A 228 25.35 8.43 -2.27
CA PHE A 228 25.09 7.06 -2.75
C PHE A 228 25.85 6.75 -4.04
N LEU A 229 26.11 7.77 -4.87
CA LEU A 229 26.86 7.65 -6.13
C LEU A 229 28.37 7.90 -5.98
N ASN A 230 28.80 8.68 -4.98
CA ASN A 230 30.20 8.96 -4.63
C ASN A 230 30.57 8.32 -3.28
N ILE A 231 30.54 6.99 -3.23
CA ILE A 231 31.01 6.24 -2.06
C ILE A 231 32.52 6.44 -1.91
N ASP A 232 32.90 7.27 -0.94
CA ASP A 232 34.28 7.41 -0.49
C ASP A 232 34.60 6.30 0.53
N TRP A 233 35.32 5.29 0.06
CA TRP A 233 35.58 4.05 0.81
C TRP A 233 36.39 4.26 2.10
N GLU A 234 37.11 5.38 2.25
CA GLU A 234 37.86 5.69 3.47
C GLU A 234 36.96 6.14 4.64
N ILE A 235 35.88 6.87 4.35
CA ILE A 235 34.95 7.33 5.39
C ILE A 235 34.15 6.14 5.95
N LEU A 236 33.82 5.17 5.10
CA LEU A 236 33.19 3.92 5.50
C LEU A 236 34.05 3.12 6.48
N LYS A 237 35.37 3.04 6.28
CA LYS A 237 36.28 2.32 7.20
C LYS A 237 36.36 2.94 8.59
N ASN A 238 36.34 4.27 8.67
CA ASN A 238 36.58 4.98 9.93
C ASN A 238 35.31 5.25 10.75
N THR A 239 34.12 5.12 10.14
CA THR A 239 32.83 5.40 10.79
C THR A 239 32.05 4.13 11.17
N PHE A 240 32.43 2.95 10.65
CA PHE A 240 31.72 1.66 10.82
C PHE A 240 32.15 0.83 12.04
N ILE A 241 32.23 1.45 13.22
CA ILE A 241 32.09 0.69 14.47
C ILE A 241 31.08 1.41 15.38
N PRO A 242 29.77 1.20 15.15
CA PRO A 242 28.88 1.12 16.28
C PRO A 242 28.23 -0.26 16.34
N THR A 243 28.23 -0.79 17.55
CA THR A 243 27.65 -2.03 18.03
C THR A 243 26.14 -2.12 17.74
N PHE A 244 25.75 -2.54 16.54
CA PHE A 244 24.41 -3.04 16.26
C PHE A 244 24.44 -4.57 16.27
N PRO A 245 23.59 -5.27 17.05
CA PRO A 245 23.66 -6.73 17.13
C PRO A 245 23.07 -7.33 15.85
N LEU A 246 23.93 -7.57 14.85
CA LEU A 246 23.63 -8.25 13.59
C LEU A 246 22.79 -9.53 13.80
N GLY A 247 22.96 -10.21 14.93
CA GLY A 247 22.22 -11.41 15.29
C GLY A 247 20.70 -11.22 15.37
N LYS A 248 20.19 -10.06 15.79
CA LYS A 248 18.73 -9.83 15.88
C LYS A 248 18.08 -9.60 14.51
N CYS A 249 18.79 -8.97 13.57
CA CYS A 249 18.33 -8.85 12.19
C CYS A 249 18.33 -10.20 11.48
N LEU A 250 19.35 -11.04 11.68
CA LEU A 250 19.41 -12.39 11.09
C LEU A 250 18.26 -13.29 11.55
N ILE A 251 17.79 -13.16 12.79
CA ILE A 251 16.64 -13.90 13.31
C ILE A 251 15.33 -13.46 12.63
N LEU A 252 15.12 -12.15 12.46
CA LEU A 252 13.95 -11.62 11.73
C LEU A 252 13.99 -11.99 10.24
N LEU A 253 15.18 -12.01 9.63
CA LEU A 253 15.42 -12.46 8.25
C LEU A 253 15.15 -13.96 8.08
N GLY A 254 15.57 -14.78 9.03
CA GLY A 254 15.27 -16.21 9.07
C GLY A 254 13.76 -16.46 9.19
N LEU A 255 13.06 -15.69 10.05
CA LEU A 255 11.61 -15.80 10.21
C LEU A 255 10.83 -15.38 8.95
N GLY A 256 11.24 -14.31 8.27
CA GLY A 256 10.63 -13.89 7.00
C GLY A 256 10.82 -14.93 5.88
N PHE A 257 12.02 -15.48 5.76
CA PHE A 257 12.34 -16.57 4.83
C PHE A 257 11.52 -17.84 5.15
N PHE A 258 11.41 -18.18 6.44
CA PHE A 258 10.64 -19.33 6.91
C PHE A 258 9.14 -19.16 6.63
N ILE A 259 8.58 -17.97 6.81
CA ILE A 259 7.15 -17.70 6.53
C ILE A 259 6.84 -17.80 5.04
N ILE A 260 7.72 -17.29 4.16
CA ILE A 260 7.53 -17.36 2.70
C ILE A 260 7.64 -18.81 2.19
N ILE A 261 8.60 -19.59 2.72
CA ILE A 261 8.74 -21.01 2.37
C ILE A 261 7.59 -21.82 2.95
N ALA A 262 7.23 -21.61 4.23
CA ALA A 262 6.15 -22.33 4.90
C ALA A 262 4.80 -22.07 4.22
N SER A 263 4.49 -20.82 3.86
CA SER A 263 3.26 -20.50 3.10
C SER A 263 3.25 -21.17 1.73
N SER A 264 4.39 -21.21 1.02
CA SER A 264 4.51 -21.94 -0.24
C SER A 264 4.35 -23.45 -0.06
N PHE A 265 4.78 -24.03 1.06
CA PHE A 265 4.68 -25.45 1.36
C PHE A 265 3.27 -25.86 1.80
N ILE A 266 2.63 -25.05 2.65
CA ILE A 266 1.25 -25.26 3.12
C ILE A 266 0.27 -25.21 1.93
N TYR A 267 0.45 -24.25 1.02
CA TYR A 267 -0.35 -24.19 -0.20
C TYR A 267 -0.19 -25.44 -1.09
N ASN A 268 1.04 -25.94 -1.24
CA ASN A 268 1.34 -27.15 -2.01
C ASN A 268 0.73 -28.41 -1.36
N PHE A 269 0.68 -28.46 -0.02
CA PHE A 269 0.07 -29.55 0.73
C PHE A 269 -1.45 -29.56 0.58
N GLU A 270 -2.13 -28.42 0.74
CA GLU A 270 -3.58 -28.35 0.55
C GLU A 270 -4.00 -28.62 -0.90
N HIS A 271 -3.24 -28.12 -1.87
CA HIS A 271 -3.56 -28.31 -3.28
C HIS A 271 -3.42 -29.79 -3.71
N ARG A 272 -2.49 -30.55 -3.15
CA ARG A 272 -2.41 -32.01 -3.41
C ARG A 272 -3.59 -32.76 -2.79
N LYS A 273 -3.99 -32.35 -1.59
CA LYS A 273 -5.12 -32.97 -0.88
C LYS A 273 -6.49 -32.75 -1.55
N LEU A 274 -6.60 -31.74 -2.41
CA LEU A 274 -7.80 -31.46 -3.21
C LEU A 274 -7.80 -32.19 -4.57
N GLN A 275 -6.68 -32.79 -4.97
CA GLN A 275 -6.53 -33.54 -6.23
C GLN A 275 -6.54 -35.06 -6.04
N GLU A 276 -6.42 -35.54 -4.80
CA GLU A 276 -6.64 -36.94 -4.38
C GLU A 276 -8.06 -37.14 -3.85
#